data_AF-A0A6N8H0Y6-F1
#
_entry.id   AF-A0A6N8H0Y6-F1
#
_cell.length_a   1.000
_cell.length_b   1.000
_cell.length_c   1.000
_cell.angle_alpha   90.00
_cell.angle_beta   90.00
_cell.angle_gamma   90.00
#
_symmetry.space_group_name_H-M   'P 1'
#
loop_
_entity.id
_entity.type
_entity.pdbx_description
1 polymer ?
#
loop_
_entity_poly.entity_id
_entity_poly.type
_entity_poly.pdbx_seq_one_letter_code
_entity_poly.pdbx_strand_id
1 'polypeptide(L)'
;MANQYVNKVIIGKEVKLDLTADSVTPDKLAKGITAHDKTGAPITGTNTKDVDSTDATVAVAEMLDGKTAYARGAKLTGTMPNNGAVAGKITQKDGKYTIPMGFHDGSGSAAIDETEQAKLVPANIREGVTILGVEGSMSSSEGMKPQAKSVTPTFEQQTVLPDSDYNCLSQVTVAAIPATYVDNAAGGQTLTVGG
;
A
#
# COMPACT_ATOMS: atom_id res chain seq x y z
N MET A 1 66.79 -21.72 32.94
CA MET A 1 67.67 -21.27 31.84
C MET A 1 66.77 -20.93 30.67
N ALA A 2 66.89 -19.73 30.09
CA ALA A 2 66.15 -19.41 28.87
C ALA A 2 66.70 -20.31 27.75
N ASN A 3 65.82 -20.97 26.99
CA ASN A 3 66.25 -21.72 25.82
C ASN A 3 66.92 -20.76 24.84
N GLN A 4 68.19 -21.01 24.50
CA GLN A 4 68.89 -20.28 23.45
C GLN A 4 68.59 -20.96 22.11
N TYR A 5 67.86 -20.27 21.23
CA TYR A 5 67.55 -20.74 19.89
C TYR A 5 68.48 -20.08 18.86
N VAL A 6 68.88 -20.84 17.84
CA VAL A 6 69.66 -20.31 16.71
C VAL A 6 68.69 -19.73 15.69
N ASN A 7 68.73 -18.43 15.47
CA ASN A 7 67.86 -17.73 14.51
C ASN A 7 68.58 -17.21 13.27
N LYS A 8 69.92 -17.28 13.25
CA LYS A 8 70.76 -16.86 12.11
C LYS A 8 71.98 -17.77 11.99
N VAL A 9 72.30 -18.21 10.77
CA VAL A 9 73.45 -19.07 10.46
C VAL A 9 74.31 -18.41 9.39
N ILE A 10 75.58 -18.20 9.73
CA ILE A 10 76.60 -17.64 8.83
C ILE A 10 77.70 -18.69 8.65
N ILE A 11 78.06 -18.99 7.41
CA ILE A 11 79.16 -19.90 7.07
C ILE A 11 80.18 -19.12 6.24
N GLY A 12 81.38 -18.91 6.78
CA GLY A 12 82.37 -18.02 6.18
C GLY A 12 81.87 -16.57 6.17
N LYS A 13 81.68 -16.00 4.97
CA LYS A 13 81.13 -14.63 4.76
C LYS A 13 79.67 -14.62 4.29
N GLU A 14 79.04 -15.79 4.11
CA GLU A 14 77.70 -15.91 3.55
C GLU A 14 76.65 -16.22 4.62
N VAL A 15 75.51 -15.51 4.56
CA VAL A 15 74.33 -15.79 5.38
C VAL A 15 73.54 -16.93 4.75
N LYS A 16 73.33 -18.03 5.48
CA LYS A 16 72.62 -19.24 5.00
C LYS A 16 71.21 -19.36 5.53
N LEU A 17 70.94 -18.80 6.71
CA LEU A 17 69.63 -18.70 7.33
C LEU A 17 69.59 -17.41 8.12
N ASP A 18 68.51 -16.62 8.00
CA ASP A 18 68.30 -15.43 8.80
C ASP A 18 66.81 -15.21 9.02
N LEU A 19 66.34 -15.55 10.23
CA LEU A 19 64.94 -15.41 10.63
C LEU A 19 64.65 -14.02 11.21
N THR A 20 65.64 -13.12 11.31
CA THR A 20 65.47 -11.84 12.04
C THR A 20 64.41 -10.91 11.45
N ALA A 21 64.10 -11.06 10.15
CA ALA A 21 63.05 -10.32 9.45
C ALA A 21 61.70 -11.04 9.38
N ASP A 22 61.59 -12.27 9.91
CA ASP A 22 60.36 -13.06 9.83
C ASP A 22 59.27 -12.46 10.72
N SER A 23 58.03 -12.54 10.23
CA SER A 23 56.84 -11.96 10.87
C SER A 23 55.75 -12.98 11.21
N VAL A 24 56.10 -14.27 11.15
CA VAL A 24 55.22 -15.38 11.52
C VAL A 24 54.98 -15.33 13.02
N THR A 25 53.70 -15.35 13.39
CA THR A 25 53.22 -15.39 14.77
C THR A 25 52.17 -16.51 14.89
N PRO A 26 51.93 -17.05 16.10
CA PRO A 26 50.94 -18.11 16.30
C PRO A 26 49.56 -17.80 15.69
N ASP A 27 49.07 -16.57 15.80
CA ASP A 27 47.79 -16.10 15.28
C ASP A 27 47.76 -15.97 13.74
N LYS A 28 48.91 -15.95 13.07
CA LYS A 28 49.00 -15.97 11.60
C LYS A 28 49.13 -17.38 11.04
N LEU A 29 49.48 -18.34 11.89
CA LEU A 29 49.74 -19.73 11.53
C LEU A 29 48.51 -20.59 11.79
N ALA A 30 48.16 -21.46 10.84
CA ALA A 30 47.01 -22.35 10.98
C ALA A 30 47.14 -23.25 12.22
N LYS A 31 46.02 -23.49 12.91
CA LYS A 31 45.99 -24.19 14.20
C LYS A 31 46.71 -25.54 14.12
N GLY A 32 47.69 -25.75 14.99
CA GLY A 32 48.46 -27.00 15.07
C GLY A 32 49.63 -27.11 14.09
N ILE A 33 49.80 -26.19 13.15
CA ILE A 33 51.01 -26.13 12.31
C ILE A 33 52.15 -25.55 13.14
N THR A 34 53.33 -26.15 13.06
CA THR A 34 54.54 -25.68 13.74
C THR A 34 55.43 -24.88 12.80
N ALA A 35 56.04 -23.81 13.29
CA ALA A 35 57.05 -23.00 12.60
C ALA A 35 58.09 -22.49 13.60
N HIS A 36 59.03 -21.65 13.15
CA HIS A 36 59.91 -20.88 14.03
C HIS A 36 59.58 -19.39 13.93
N ASP A 37 59.65 -18.66 15.05
CA ASP A 37 59.55 -17.20 15.05
C ASP A 37 60.90 -16.54 14.76
N LYS A 38 60.94 -15.19 14.73
CA LYS A 38 62.17 -14.42 14.49
C LYS A 38 63.31 -14.66 15.49
N THR A 39 63.00 -15.24 16.66
CA THR A 39 63.97 -15.64 17.68
C THR A 39 64.49 -17.06 17.48
N GLY A 40 63.95 -17.81 16.51
CA GLY A 40 64.24 -19.22 16.28
C GLY A 40 63.45 -20.16 17.19
N ALA A 41 62.59 -19.64 18.07
CA ALA A 41 61.78 -20.45 18.96
C ALA A 41 60.68 -21.18 18.16
N PRO A 42 60.44 -22.48 18.42
CA PRO A 42 59.33 -23.18 17.80
C PRO A 42 58.00 -22.60 18.30
N ILE A 43 57.12 -22.26 17.37
CA ILE A 43 55.77 -21.75 17.62
C ILE A 43 54.75 -22.70 16.98
N THR A 44 53.58 -22.80 17.60
CA THR A 44 52.44 -23.56 17.06
C THR A 44 51.32 -22.60 16.73
N GLY A 45 50.73 -22.74 15.56
CA GLY A 45 49.65 -21.90 15.10
C GLY A 45 48.40 -22.02 15.98
N THR A 46 47.69 -20.92 16.12
CA THR A 46 46.43 -20.79 16.87
C THR A 46 45.25 -20.40 15.97
N ASN A 47 45.51 -20.01 14.72
CA ASN A 47 44.50 -19.52 13.80
C ASN A 47 43.61 -20.68 13.30
N THR A 48 42.33 -20.70 13.67
CA THR A 48 41.38 -21.71 13.19
C THR A 48 40.85 -21.44 11.79
N LYS A 49 41.19 -20.27 11.20
CA LYS A 49 40.58 -19.74 9.97
C LYS A 49 39.07 -19.50 10.10
N ASP A 50 38.56 -19.41 11.32
CA ASP A 50 37.17 -19.09 11.60
C ASP A 50 36.96 -17.58 11.67
N VAL A 51 35.78 -17.14 11.23
CA VAL A 51 35.31 -15.78 11.47
C VAL A 51 34.93 -15.64 12.95
N ASP A 52 35.39 -14.55 13.59
CA ASP A 52 34.81 -14.14 14.85
C ASP A 52 33.38 -13.66 14.57
N SER A 53 32.41 -14.48 14.96
CA SER A 53 30.98 -14.26 14.74
C SER A 53 30.27 -13.77 16.01
N THR A 54 31.03 -13.31 17.00
CA THR A 54 30.45 -12.88 18.28
C THR A 54 29.59 -11.62 18.14
N ASP A 55 29.92 -10.74 17.20
CA ASP A 55 29.22 -9.50 16.86
C ASP A 55 28.12 -9.65 15.80
N ALA A 56 27.93 -10.86 15.24
CA ALA A 56 26.85 -11.14 14.28
C ALA A 56 25.46 -10.99 14.94
N THR A 57 24.55 -10.29 14.28
CA THR A 57 23.24 -9.90 14.84
C THR A 57 22.03 -10.63 14.26
N VAL A 58 22.18 -11.31 13.13
CA VAL A 58 21.08 -11.97 12.42
C VAL A 58 20.49 -13.12 13.25
N ALA A 59 19.17 -13.13 13.43
CA ALA A 59 18.45 -14.23 14.04
C ALA A 59 18.02 -15.29 13.01
N VAL A 60 17.80 -16.54 13.45
CA VAL A 60 17.26 -17.60 12.57
C VAL A 60 15.89 -17.23 11.98
N ALA A 61 15.10 -16.42 12.68
CA ALA A 61 13.83 -15.89 12.19
C ALA A 61 13.98 -14.84 11.08
N GLU A 62 15.19 -14.31 10.87
CA GLU A 62 15.53 -13.35 9.81
C GLU A 62 16.21 -14.03 8.61
N MET A 63 16.50 -15.33 8.72
CA MET A 63 17.07 -16.14 7.66
C MET A 63 15.97 -16.93 6.97
N LEU A 64 15.97 -16.95 5.64
CA LEU A 64 15.03 -17.76 4.85
C LEU A 64 15.04 -19.23 5.29
N ASP A 65 13.86 -19.84 5.27
CA ASP A 65 13.64 -21.23 5.66
C ASP A 65 14.60 -22.18 4.93
N GLY A 66 15.22 -23.07 5.70
CA GLY A 66 16.22 -24.03 5.21
C GLY A 66 17.58 -23.43 4.83
N LYS A 67 17.77 -22.10 4.81
CA LYS A 67 19.11 -21.51 4.63
C LYS A 67 19.93 -21.68 5.89
N THR A 68 21.22 -21.92 5.75
CA THR A 68 22.10 -22.22 6.88
C THR A 68 23.21 -21.19 7.02
N ALA A 69 23.59 -20.90 8.25
CA ALA A 69 24.76 -20.08 8.61
C ALA A 69 25.54 -20.77 9.73
N TYR A 70 26.75 -20.30 10.01
CA TYR A 70 27.53 -20.73 11.16
C TYR A 70 27.83 -19.52 12.04
N ALA A 71 27.60 -19.64 13.34
CA ALA A 71 27.98 -18.65 14.32
C ALA A 71 28.38 -19.34 15.62
N ARG A 72 29.44 -18.84 16.26
CA ARG A 72 29.94 -19.33 17.56
C ARG A 72 30.12 -20.86 17.59
N GLY A 73 30.60 -21.43 16.48
CA GLY A 73 30.85 -22.87 16.33
C GLY A 73 29.60 -23.74 16.12
N ALA A 74 28.41 -23.16 16.00
CA ALA A 74 27.16 -23.87 15.76
C ALA A 74 26.60 -23.60 14.37
N LYS A 75 25.99 -24.62 13.76
CA LYS A 75 25.18 -24.47 12.56
C LYS A 75 23.80 -23.95 12.93
N LEU A 76 23.40 -22.85 12.30
CA LEU A 76 22.08 -22.23 12.44
C LEU A 76 21.28 -22.48 11.15
N THR A 77 20.00 -22.73 11.28
CA THR A 77 19.07 -22.91 10.15
C THR A 77 17.96 -21.87 10.26
N GLY A 78 17.74 -21.14 9.16
CA GLY A 78 16.71 -20.13 9.08
C GLY A 78 15.30 -20.70 9.09
N THR A 79 14.35 -19.88 9.52
CA THR A 79 12.93 -20.23 9.68
C THR A 79 11.99 -19.22 9.03
N MET A 80 12.49 -18.17 8.37
CA MET A 80 11.66 -17.15 7.72
C MET A 80 10.99 -17.74 6.47
N PRO A 81 9.65 -17.78 6.39
CA PRO A 81 8.97 -18.24 5.19
C PRO A 81 9.31 -17.37 3.98
N ASN A 82 9.42 -17.99 2.80
CA ASN A 82 9.46 -17.27 1.54
C ASN A 82 8.05 -17.23 0.94
N ASN A 83 7.42 -16.05 0.99
CA ASN A 83 6.06 -15.85 0.48
C ASN A 83 6.04 -15.46 -1.02
N GLY A 84 7.20 -15.14 -1.61
CA GLY A 84 7.31 -14.73 -3.02
C GLY A 84 6.40 -13.54 -3.36
N ALA A 85 5.70 -13.65 -4.49
CA ALA A 85 4.71 -12.69 -4.94
C ALA A 85 3.35 -12.93 -4.26
N VAL A 86 2.94 -11.98 -3.43
CA VAL A 86 1.65 -12.03 -2.73
C VAL A 86 0.67 -11.05 -3.35
N ALA A 87 -0.50 -11.54 -3.77
CA ALA A 87 -1.59 -10.74 -4.35
C ALA A 87 -2.79 -10.66 -3.40
N GLY A 88 -2.96 -9.50 -2.76
CA GLY A 88 -4.08 -9.21 -1.88
C GLY A 88 -5.26 -8.58 -2.60
N LYS A 89 -6.48 -8.94 -2.20
CA LYS A 89 -7.71 -8.36 -2.71
C LYS A 89 -8.56 -7.71 -1.62
N ILE A 90 -9.09 -6.53 -1.88
CA ILE A 90 -10.05 -5.83 -1.02
C ILE A 90 -11.45 -6.01 -1.60
N THR A 91 -12.32 -6.71 -0.88
CA THR A 91 -13.68 -7.08 -1.32
C THR A 91 -14.79 -6.38 -0.52
N GLN A 92 -14.45 -5.70 0.58
CA GLN A 92 -15.39 -5.05 1.47
C GLN A 92 -14.88 -3.67 1.88
N LYS A 93 -15.81 -2.73 2.15
CA LYS A 93 -15.49 -1.34 2.50
C LYS A 93 -14.54 -1.21 3.71
N ASP A 94 -14.71 -2.07 4.72
CA ASP A 94 -13.87 -2.10 5.93
C ASP A 94 -12.91 -3.31 5.91
N GLY A 95 -12.84 -4.01 4.77
CA GLY A 95 -12.01 -5.18 4.59
C GLY A 95 -10.53 -4.83 4.68
N LYS A 96 -9.74 -5.70 5.28
CA LYS A 96 -8.29 -5.54 5.40
C LYS A 96 -7.61 -6.77 4.85
N TYR A 97 -6.62 -6.56 3.99
CA TYR A 97 -5.71 -7.62 3.58
C TYR A 97 -4.50 -7.63 4.53
N THR A 98 -4.31 -8.73 5.26
CA THR A 98 -3.15 -8.89 6.15
C THR A 98 -2.03 -9.54 5.37
N ILE A 99 -0.92 -8.83 5.20
CA ILE A 99 0.26 -9.35 4.52
C ILE A 99 0.93 -10.37 5.46
N PRO A 100 1.15 -11.63 5.03
CA PRO A 100 1.78 -12.63 5.87
C PRO A 100 3.23 -12.26 6.19
N MET A 101 3.67 -12.58 7.41
CA MET A 101 5.08 -12.41 7.80
C MET A 101 5.96 -13.33 6.95
N GLY A 102 7.13 -12.84 6.57
CA GLY A 102 8.12 -13.57 5.78
C GLY A 102 8.77 -12.68 4.73
N PHE A 103 9.58 -13.29 3.88
CA PHE A 103 10.19 -12.62 2.74
C PHE A 103 9.18 -12.48 1.60
N HIS A 104 9.12 -11.29 1.00
CA HIS A 104 8.34 -10.99 -0.20
C HIS A 104 9.32 -10.51 -1.27
N ASP A 105 9.16 -10.96 -2.51
CA ASP A 105 10.10 -10.67 -3.59
C ASP A 105 9.91 -9.28 -4.24
N GLY A 106 8.97 -8.49 -3.74
CA GLY A 106 8.63 -7.16 -4.24
C GLY A 106 7.75 -7.15 -5.49
N SER A 107 7.36 -8.30 -6.02
CA SER A 107 6.45 -8.41 -7.18
C SER A 107 4.98 -8.59 -6.80
N GLY A 108 4.67 -8.64 -5.51
CA GLY A 108 3.31 -8.69 -4.98
C GLY A 108 2.52 -7.39 -5.18
N SER A 109 1.21 -7.45 -4.93
CA SER A 109 0.30 -6.31 -5.05
C SER A 109 -0.86 -6.41 -4.05
N ALA A 110 -1.53 -5.28 -3.80
CA ALA A 110 -2.81 -5.24 -3.12
C ALA A 110 -3.76 -4.36 -3.93
N ALA A 111 -4.87 -4.91 -4.37
CA ALA A 111 -5.84 -4.22 -5.23
C ALA A 111 -7.27 -4.44 -4.75
N ILE A 112 -8.19 -3.61 -5.23
CA ILE A 112 -9.63 -3.86 -5.07
C ILE A 112 -9.98 -5.05 -5.96
N ASP A 113 -10.84 -5.95 -5.50
CA ASP A 113 -11.30 -7.04 -6.34
C ASP A 113 -11.98 -6.51 -7.61
N GLU A 114 -11.70 -7.14 -8.75
CA GLU A 114 -12.21 -6.73 -10.06
C GLU A 114 -13.74 -6.65 -10.10
N THR A 115 -14.43 -7.52 -9.34
CA THR A 115 -15.89 -7.50 -9.23
C THR A 115 -16.37 -6.24 -8.52
N GLU A 116 -15.67 -5.80 -7.48
CA GLU A 116 -16.03 -4.58 -6.75
C GLU A 116 -15.66 -3.33 -7.56
N GLN A 117 -14.54 -3.36 -8.29
CA GLN A 117 -14.19 -2.30 -9.23
C GLN A 117 -15.27 -2.15 -10.32
N ALA A 118 -15.78 -3.26 -10.86
CA ALA A 118 -16.82 -3.25 -11.89
C ALA A 118 -18.15 -2.64 -11.41
N LYS A 119 -18.40 -2.58 -10.09
CA LYS A 119 -19.59 -1.91 -9.52
C LYS A 119 -19.47 -0.39 -9.50
N LEU A 120 -18.26 0.16 -9.68
CA LEU A 120 -18.02 1.60 -9.75
C LEU A 120 -18.42 2.13 -11.13
N VAL A 121 -19.71 2.12 -11.40
CA VAL A 121 -20.30 2.59 -12.67
C VAL A 121 -20.66 4.06 -12.50
N PRO A 122 -20.11 4.99 -13.32
CA PRO A 122 -20.42 6.42 -13.26
C PRO A 122 -21.92 6.74 -13.19
N ALA A 123 -22.73 6.04 -13.99
CA ALA A 123 -24.18 6.22 -14.07
C ALA A 123 -24.93 5.86 -12.78
N ASN A 124 -24.31 5.10 -11.87
CA ASN A 124 -24.89 4.77 -10.56
C ASN A 124 -24.33 5.69 -9.45
N ILE A 125 -23.38 6.55 -9.77
CA ILE A 125 -22.73 7.47 -8.82
C ILE A 125 -23.29 8.87 -9.09
N ARG A 126 -23.70 9.55 -8.02
CA ARG A 126 -24.27 10.90 -8.12
C ARG A 126 -23.30 11.87 -8.79
N GLU A 127 -23.82 12.70 -9.68
CA GLU A 127 -23.08 13.78 -10.32
C GLU A 127 -22.33 14.65 -9.30
N GLY A 128 -21.05 14.94 -9.59
CA GLY A 128 -20.15 15.69 -8.71
C GLY A 128 -19.54 14.87 -7.55
N VAL A 129 -19.84 13.58 -7.43
CA VAL A 129 -19.20 12.67 -6.47
C VAL A 129 -18.15 11.82 -7.19
N THR A 130 -16.94 11.75 -6.63
CA THR A 130 -15.87 10.89 -7.15
C THR A 130 -15.58 9.76 -6.16
N ILE A 131 -15.63 8.52 -6.62
CA ILE A 131 -15.27 7.33 -5.83
C ILE A 131 -14.10 6.64 -6.50
N LEU A 132 -12.94 6.60 -5.83
CA LEU A 132 -11.72 5.93 -6.32
C LEU A 132 -11.29 6.37 -7.73
N GLY A 133 -11.49 7.66 -8.05
CA GLY A 133 -11.17 8.25 -9.37
C GLY A 133 -12.28 8.13 -10.41
N VAL A 134 -13.38 7.43 -10.11
CA VAL A 134 -14.57 7.38 -10.98
C VAL A 134 -15.51 8.52 -10.62
N GLU A 135 -15.66 9.50 -11.51
CA GLU A 135 -16.62 10.60 -11.37
C GLU A 135 -18.03 10.14 -11.73
N GLY A 136 -19.00 10.49 -10.88
CA GLY A 136 -20.41 10.17 -11.09
C GLY A 136 -21.07 11.03 -12.15
N SER A 137 -21.99 10.42 -12.89
CA SER A 137 -22.77 11.06 -13.95
C SER A 137 -24.28 10.94 -13.72
N MET A 138 -24.71 10.34 -12.59
CA MET A 138 -26.12 10.19 -12.27
C MET A 138 -26.71 11.56 -11.91
N SER A 139 -27.52 12.10 -12.82
CA SER A 139 -28.09 13.43 -12.67
C SER A 139 -29.20 13.43 -11.62
N SER A 140 -29.33 14.53 -10.87
CA SER A 140 -30.45 14.71 -9.95
C SER A 140 -31.80 14.92 -10.68
N SER A 141 -31.78 15.11 -12.00
CA SER A 141 -32.97 15.28 -12.85
C SER A 141 -33.20 14.12 -13.81
N GLU A 142 -32.56 12.97 -13.60
CA GLU A 142 -32.73 11.81 -14.49
C GLU A 142 -34.19 11.36 -14.54
N GLY A 143 -34.76 11.26 -15.75
CA GLY A 143 -36.16 10.91 -15.96
C GLY A 143 -37.18 12.00 -15.61
N MET A 144 -36.77 13.21 -15.21
CA MET A 144 -37.69 14.35 -15.06
C MET A 144 -38.32 14.72 -16.41
N LYS A 145 -39.66 14.77 -16.43
CA LYS A 145 -40.48 15.25 -17.55
C LYS A 145 -41.31 16.41 -17.02
N PRO A 146 -40.74 17.63 -16.99
CA PRO A 146 -41.42 18.81 -16.46
C PRO A 146 -42.51 19.31 -17.38
N GLN A 147 -43.66 19.68 -16.80
CA GLN A 147 -44.76 20.33 -17.51
C GLN A 147 -45.01 21.75 -17.00
N ALA A 148 -45.21 22.69 -17.93
CA ALA A 148 -45.82 23.98 -17.63
C ALA A 148 -47.34 23.91 -17.88
N LYS A 149 -48.15 24.36 -16.93
CA LYS A 149 -49.62 24.43 -17.05
C LYS A 149 -50.13 25.83 -16.79
N SER A 150 -51.28 26.15 -17.39
CA SER A 150 -52.03 27.36 -17.08
C SER A 150 -53.40 26.99 -16.52
N VAL A 151 -53.86 27.74 -15.52
CA VAL A 151 -55.19 27.57 -14.92
C VAL A 151 -55.88 28.91 -14.75
N THR A 152 -57.19 28.93 -14.99
CA THR A 152 -58.04 30.08 -14.67
C THR A 152 -58.66 29.86 -13.30
N PRO A 153 -58.53 30.80 -12.35
CA PRO A 153 -59.13 30.68 -11.03
C PRO A 153 -60.64 30.48 -11.09
N THR A 154 -61.16 29.61 -10.24
CA THR A 154 -62.60 29.47 -9.98
C THR A 154 -62.87 29.65 -8.48
N PHE A 155 -64.14 29.75 -8.09
CA PHE A 155 -64.51 29.78 -6.66
C PHE A 155 -64.42 28.40 -5.99
N GLU A 156 -64.23 27.35 -6.78
CA GLU A 156 -64.04 25.98 -6.30
C GLU A 156 -62.55 25.64 -6.21
N GLN A 157 -62.21 24.66 -5.37
CA GLN A 157 -60.84 24.19 -5.27
C GLN A 157 -60.40 23.55 -6.59
N GLN A 158 -59.24 23.95 -7.10
CA GLN A 158 -58.62 23.37 -8.29
C GLN A 158 -57.38 22.57 -7.90
N THR A 159 -57.26 21.35 -8.43
CA THR A 159 -56.04 20.54 -8.29
C THR A 159 -55.29 20.57 -9.62
N VAL A 160 -54.03 20.99 -9.59
CA VAL A 160 -53.16 21.00 -10.77
C VAL A 160 -52.17 19.86 -10.65
N LEU A 161 -52.34 18.86 -11.49
CA LEU A 161 -51.43 17.71 -11.59
C LEU A 161 -50.73 17.70 -12.95
N PRO A 162 -49.52 17.13 -13.05
CA PRO A 162 -48.92 16.78 -14.33
C PRO A 162 -49.85 15.87 -15.13
N ASP A 163 -49.84 16.00 -16.45
CA ASP A 163 -50.52 15.06 -17.34
C ASP A 163 -49.78 13.71 -17.37
N SER A 164 -50.41 12.65 -17.91
CA SER A 164 -49.92 11.26 -17.81
C SER A 164 -48.49 11.03 -18.34
N ASP A 165 -48.05 11.86 -19.29
CA ASP A 165 -46.71 11.76 -19.88
C ASP A 165 -45.63 12.51 -19.07
N TYR A 166 -46.02 13.25 -18.03
CA TYR A 166 -45.17 14.10 -17.21
C TYR A 166 -45.16 13.61 -15.76
N ASN A 167 -44.07 13.88 -15.04
CA ASN A 167 -43.92 13.45 -13.63
C ASN A 167 -43.74 14.62 -12.65
N CYS A 168 -43.62 15.85 -13.14
CA CYS A 168 -43.57 17.04 -12.29
C CYS A 168 -44.09 18.28 -13.04
N LEU A 169 -44.48 19.31 -12.26
CA LEU A 169 -44.79 20.62 -12.80
C LEU A 169 -43.55 21.51 -12.66
N SER A 170 -43.07 22.08 -13.76
CA SER A 170 -42.00 23.10 -13.71
C SER A 170 -42.56 24.49 -13.45
N GLN A 171 -43.80 24.75 -13.88
CA GLN A 171 -44.44 26.05 -13.75
C GLN A 171 -45.96 25.91 -13.78
N VAL A 172 -46.64 26.67 -12.92
CA VAL A 172 -48.10 26.88 -12.99
C VAL A 172 -48.37 28.36 -13.15
N THR A 173 -48.92 28.74 -14.30
CA THR A 173 -49.38 30.09 -14.57
C THR A 173 -50.84 30.20 -14.16
N VAL A 174 -51.13 31.08 -13.21
CA VAL A 174 -52.52 31.36 -12.80
C VAL A 174 -52.99 32.60 -13.54
N ALA A 175 -54.03 32.46 -14.37
CA ALA A 175 -54.62 33.56 -15.10
C ALA A 175 -55.36 34.53 -14.16
N ALA A 176 -55.67 35.73 -14.65
CA ALA A 176 -56.52 36.65 -13.91
C ALA A 176 -57.93 36.06 -13.69
N ILE A 177 -58.56 36.40 -12.56
CA ILE A 177 -59.95 36.02 -12.31
C ILE A 177 -60.83 36.71 -13.35
N PRO A 178 -61.66 35.99 -14.12
CA PRO A 178 -62.59 36.60 -15.06
C PRO A 178 -63.51 37.57 -14.33
N ALA A 179 -63.58 38.81 -14.79
CA ALA A 179 -64.46 39.83 -14.24
C ALA A 179 -65.08 40.62 -15.39
N THR A 180 -66.41 40.67 -15.45
CA THR A 180 -67.15 41.46 -16.44
C THR A 180 -68.07 42.46 -15.77
N TYR A 181 -68.21 43.63 -16.39
CA TYR A 181 -69.04 44.72 -15.90
C TYR A 181 -70.12 45.02 -16.93
N VAL A 182 -71.39 45.05 -16.51
CA VAL A 182 -72.54 45.31 -17.37
C VAL A 182 -73.44 46.36 -16.71
N ASP A 183 -73.78 47.43 -17.44
CA ASP A 183 -74.71 48.44 -16.94
C ASP A 183 -76.12 47.84 -16.76
N ASN A 184 -76.78 48.15 -15.64
CA ASN A 184 -78.09 47.60 -15.29
C ASN A 184 -79.21 48.64 -15.43
N ALA A 185 -80.45 48.16 -15.53
CA ALA A 185 -81.64 48.99 -15.74
C ALA A 185 -81.96 49.96 -14.58
N ALA A 186 -81.27 49.84 -13.44
CA ALA A 186 -81.40 50.73 -12.29
C ALA A 186 -80.35 51.85 -12.25
N GLY A 187 -79.46 51.94 -13.27
CA GLY A 187 -78.45 52.99 -13.39
C GLY A 187 -77.11 52.69 -12.69
N GLY A 188 -76.86 51.45 -12.28
CA GLY A 188 -75.56 50.98 -11.75
C GLY A 188 -74.87 49.96 -12.66
N GLN A 189 -73.71 49.43 -12.24
CA GLN A 189 -73.04 48.30 -12.90
C GLN A 189 -73.20 47.00 -12.11
N THR A 190 -73.52 45.93 -12.83
CA THR A 190 -73.43 44.56 -12.35
C THR A 190 -72.02 44.04 -12.64
N LEU A 191 -71.28 43.71 -11.59
CA LEU A 191 -70.01 42.99 -11.70
C LEU A 191 -70.27 41.48 -11.60
N THR A 192 -69.86 40.73 -12.62
CA THR A 192 -69.83 39.27 -12.61
C THR A 192 -68.38 38.82 -12.48
N VAL A 193 -68.03 38.21 -11.34
CA VAL A 193 -66.71 37.63 -11.08
C VAL A 193 -66.78 36.12 -11.25
N GLY A 194 -65.76 35.51 -11.84
CA GLY A 194 -65.60 34.06 -11.94
C GLY A 194 -66.62 33.35 -12.84
N GLY A 195 -67.25 34.09 -13.77
CA GLY A 195 -68.14 33.57 -14.80
C GLY A 195 -67.42 33.15 -16.07
#